data_AF-A0A9N8LTM9-F1
#
_entry.id   AF-A0A9N8LTM9-F1
#
_cell.length_a   1.000
_cell.length_b   1.000
_cell.length_c   1.000
_cell.angle_alpha   90.00
_cell.angle_beta   90.00
_cell.angle_gamma   90.00
#
_symmetry.space_group_name_H-M   'P 1'
#
loop_
_entity.id
_entity.type
_entity.pdbx_description
1 polymer ?
#
loop_
_entity_poly.entity_id
_entity_poly.type
_entity_poly.pdbx_seq_one_letter_code
_entity_poly.pdbx_strand_id
1 'polypeptide(L)'
;MDQLNSVTAAAVASTSSSAGRRGDNQQRKRPWQDDAAGSSKRQPFRASKCLVCGSRDAQHDLAHCQAKARSDGKPQLVHRLQNGTLEFKDDHRIPCINYNLGTCKNRPCHRAHRCASCGSTAHGDAHCSQQ
;
A
#
# COMPACT_ATOMS: atom_id res chain seq x y z
N MET A 1 42.88 12.72 -59.09
CA MET A 1 42.23 13.90 -59.69
C MET A 1 40.86 14.04 -59.04
N ASP A 2 40.80 14.27 -57.72
CA ASP A 2 40.89 15.60 -57.04
C ASP A 2 39.53 16.32 -57.22
N GLN A 3 38.75 16.77 -56.23
CA GLN A 3 38.98 17.45 -54.92
C GLN A 3 37.68 17.29 -54.08
N LEU A 4 37.60 17.00 -52.77
CA LEU A 4 37.99 17.73 -51.54
C LEU A 4 37.43 19.17 -51.37
N ASN A 5 36.55 19.34 -50.36
CA ASN A 5 36.46 20.48 -49.41
C ASN A 5 35.32 20.17 -48.41
N SER A 6 35.52 19.75 -47.15
CA SER A 6 36.20 20.36 -45.98
C SER A 6 35.42 21.48 -45.29
N VAL A 7 34.88 21.19 -44.09
CA VAL A 7 34.81 22.08 -42.92
C VAL A 7 34.62 21.20 -41.65
N THR A 8 35.71 20.88 -40.92
CA THR A 8 36.12 21.38 -39.57
C THR A 8 35.06 21.19 -38.45
N ALA A 9 35.37 20.73 -37.23
CA ALA A 9 36.60 20.92 -36.43
C ALA A 9 36.83 19.82 -35.36
N ALA A 10 38.11 19.62 -35.04
CA ALA A 10 38.67 18.93 -33.87
C ALA A 10 38.45 19.77 -32.59
N ALA A 11 38.77 19.41 -31.34
CA ALA A 11 39.69 18.50 -30.67
C ALA A 11 39.18 18.43 -29.18
N VAL A 12 39.63 17.66 -28.20
CA VAL A 12 40.97 17.30 -27.72
C VAL A 12 40.80 16.15 -26.71
N ALA A 13 41.75 15.22 -26.70
CA ALA A 13 41.92 14.27 -25.60
C ALA A 13 42.82 14.89 -24.52
N SER A 14 42.58 14.55 -23.26
CA SER A 14 43.56 14.73 -22.17
C SER A 14 43.47 13.57 -21.20
N THR A 15 44.56 12.81 -21.16
CA THR A 15 44.89 11.70 -20.27
C THR A 15 45.73 12.20 -19.10
N SER A 16 45.46 11.69 -17.89
CA SER A 16 46.46 11.28 -16.86
C SER A 16 45.72 10.86 -15.58
N SER A 17 45.68 9.57 -15.21
CA SER A 17 46.68 8.83 -14.35
C SER A 17 46.51 9.15 -12.86
N SER A 18 46.56 8.28 -11.85
CA SER A 18 46.67 6.82 -11.64
C SER A 18 46.47 6.57 -10.12
N ALA A 19 46.36 5.29 -9.71
CA ALA A 19 46.42 4.75 -8.33
C ALA A 19 45.04 4.53 -7.65
N GLY A 20 44.68 3.34 -7.15
CA GLY A 20 45.34 2.05 -7.10
C GLY A 20 44.48 1.02 -6.34
N ARG A 21 44.83 -0.26 -6.56
CA ARG A 21 44.69 -1.42 -5.65
C ARG A 21 43.29 -1.96 -5.28
N ARG A 22 43.01 -3.13 -5.88
CA ARG A 22 42.44 -4.37 -5.33
C ARG A 22 41.41 -4.24 -4.19
N GLY A 23 40.16 -4.55 -4.53
CA GLY A 23 39.12 -4.96 -3.59
C GLY A 23 38.18 -5.93 -4.30
N ASP A 24 38.31 -7.20 -3.94
CA ASP A 24 37.49 -8.31 -4.39
C ASP A 24 36.06 -8.22 -3.83
N ASN A 25 35.17 -9.05 -4.35
CA ASN A 25 33.80 -9.33 -3.89
C ASN A 25 32.66 -8.43 -4.45
N GLN A 26 32.24 -8.77 -5.68
CA GLN A 26 30.93 -8.42 -6.22
C GLN A 26 29.79 -9.05 -5.39
N GLN A 27 29.41 -8.44 -4.28
CA GLN A 27 28.06 -8.58 -3.74
C GLN A 27 27.14 -7.60 -4.46
N ARG A 28 26.40 -8.13 -5.45
CA ARG A 28 25.18 -7.53 -6.01
C ARG A 28 24.27 -7.04 -4.88
N LYS A 29 24.32 -5.75 -4.55
CA LYS A 29 23.26 -5.06 -3.79
C LYS A 29 22.47 -4.17 -4.74
N ARG A 30 21.16 -4.41 -4.75
CA ARG A 30 20.14 -3.68 -5.50
C ARG A 30 20.13 -2.22 -5.03
N PRO A 31 20.15 -1.21 -5.92
CA PRO A 31 20.06 0.18 -5.49
C PRO A 31 18.61 0.53 -5.19
N TRP A 32 18.24 0.39 -3.92
CA TRP A 32 17.35 1.35 -3.29
C TRP A 32 18.00 1.69 -1.96
N GLN A 33 18.80 2.76 -2.00
CA GLN A 33 19.42 3.36 -0.83
C GLN A 33 18.33 4.13 -0.09
N ASP A 34 18.15 3.75 1.17
CA ASP A 34 17.53 4.56 2.20
C ASP A 34 18.32 5.86 2.37
N ASP A 35 17.68 7.00 2.08
CA ASP A 35 18.05 8.29 2.65
C ASP A 35 16.81 8.92 3.29
N ALA A 36 16.83 8.81 4.63
CA ALA A 36 16.47 9.82 5.60
C ALA A 36 15.13 10.59 5.51
N ALA A 37 14.44 10.52 6.65
CA ALA A 37 13.75 11.66 7.25
C ALA A 37 12.50 12.20 6.52
N GLY A 38 11.59 11.30 6.20
CA GLY A 38 10.17 11.60 6.32
C GLY A 38 9.61 10.79 7.47
N SER A 39 9.48 11.36 8.67
CA SER A 39 8.38 10.94 9.55
C SER A 39 7.10 11.25 8.78
N SER A 40 6.74 10.34 7.89
CA SER A 40 5.40 10.26 7.35
C SER A 40 4.59 9.92 8.58
N LYS A 41 4.13 10.95 9.30
CA LYS A 41 2.99 10.87 10.20
C LYS A 41 1.93 10.25 9.33
N ARG A 42 1.84 8.92 9.33
CA ARG A 42 0.75 8.18 8.71
C ARG A 42 -0.46 8.79 9.39
N GLN A 43 -1.13 9.67 8.68
CA GLN A 43 -2.33 10.32 9.18
C GLN A 43 -3.17 9.17 9.75
N PRO A 44 -3.52 9.21 11.06
CA PRO A 44 -4.20 8.10 11.67
C PRO A 44 -5.42 7.80 10.81
N PHE A 45 -5.45 6.57 10.31
CA PHE A 45 -6.34 6.13 9.27
C PHE A 45 -7.78 6.34 9.73
N ARG A 46 -8.41 7.43 9.29
CA ARG A 46 -9.82 7.70 9.57
C ARG A 46 -10.65 6.86 8.60
N ALA A 47 -10.64 5.54 8.76
CA ALA A 47 -11.85 4.84 8.40
C ALA A 47 -12.97 5.51 9.20
N SER A 48 -14.00 5.97 8.51
CA SER A 48 -15.14 6.65 9.13
C SER A 48 -15.83 5.78 10.18
N LYS A 49 -15.51 4.48 10.20
CA LYS A 49 -15.87 3.52 11.24
C LYS A 49 -14.95 2.29 11.25
N CYS A 50 -15.00 1.54 12.36
CA CYS A 50 -14.34 0.25 12.45
C CYS A 50 -15.09 -0.82 11.62
N LEU A 51 -14.38 -1.58 10.78
CA LEU A 51 -14.97 -2.66 9.96
C LEU A 51 -15.43 -3.87 10.80
N VAL A 52 -14.93 -4.00 12.03
CA VAL A 52 -15.26 -5.10 12.95
C VAL A 52 -16.51 -4.78 13.76
N CYS A 53 -16.53 -3.65 14.47
CA CYS A 53 -17.63 -3.29 15.36
C CYS A 53 -18.63 -2.29 14.76
N GLY A 54 -18.33 -1.66 13.64
CA GLY A 54 -19.17 -0.64 13.02
C GLY A 54 -19.15 0.74 13.73
N SER A 55 -18.47 0.87 14.87
CA SER A 55 -18.43 2.14 15.63
C SER A 55 -17.61 3.22 14.91
N ARG A 56 -18.15 4.44 14.87
CA ARG A 56 -17.51 5.67 14.35
C ARG A 56 -16.70 6.39 15.42
N ASP A 57 -17.11 6.24 16.67
CA ASP A 57 -16.54 6.86 17.87
C ASP A 57 -15.42 6.01 18.51
N ALA A 58 -15.07 4.90 17.88
CA ALA A 58 -14.05 4.00 18.36
C ALA A 58 -12.72 4.72 18.61
N GLN A 59 -12.40 4.95 19.89
CA GLN A 59 -11.04 5.26 20.39
C GLN A 59 -10.12 4.03 20.28
N HIS A 60 -10.29 3.20 19.25
CA HIS A 60 -9.43 2.06 19.00
C HIS A 60 -9.07 2.03 17.53
N ASP A 61 -7.79 1.80 17.24
CA ASP A 61 -7.35 1.55 15.87
C ASP A 61 -8.17 0.39 15.29
N LEU A 62 -8.50 0.47 14.00
CA LEU A 62 -9.00 -0.65 13.22
C LEU A 62 -8.18 -1.92 13.48
N ALA A 63 -6.87 -1.77 13.67
CA ALA A 63 -5.92 -2.85 13.98
C ALA A 63 -6.15 -3.56 15.33
N HIS A 64 -6.85 -2.94 16.28
CA HIS A 64 -6.95 -3.43 17.67
C HIS A 64 -8.38 -3.62 18.17
N CYS A 65 -9.40 -3.49 17.32
CA CYS A 65 -10.77 -3.76 17.71
C CYS A 65 -10.96 -5.24 18.07
N GLN A 66 -11.31 -5.51 19.33
CA GLN A 66 -11.62 -6.85 19.87
C GLN A 66 -13.13 -7.05 20.14
N ALA A 67 -13.98 -6.18 19.61
CA ALA A 67 -15.42 -6.29 19.83
C ALA A 67 -15.94 -7.62 19.27
N LYS A 68 -16.74 -8.32 20.07
CA LYS A 68 -17.40 -9.58 19.69
C LYS A 68 -18.78 -9.37 19.03
N ALA A 69 -19.27 -8.13 19.07
CA ALA A 69 -20.54 -7.70 18.49
C ALA A 69 -20.38 -6.31 17.86
N ARG A 70 -21.31 -5.93 16.99
CA ARG A 70 -21.36 -4.57 16.46
C ARG A 70 -22.05 -3.62 17.43
N SER A 71 -21.69 -2.35 17.38
CA SER A 71 -22.29 -1.29 18.20
C SER A 71 -23.76 -1.04 17.85
N ASP A 72 -24.20 -1.37 16.63
CA ASP A 72 -25.58 -1.23 16.15
C ASP A 72 -26.44 -2.50 16.36
N GLY A 73 -25.94 -3.49 17.11
CA GLY A 73 -26.65 -4.74 17.39
C GLY A 73 -26.77 -5.71 16.20
N LYS A 74 -26.23 -5.35 15.03
CA LYS A 74 -26.23 -6.22 13.84
C LYS A 74 -25.15 -7.30 13.93
N PRO A 75 -25.27 -8.40 13.15
CA PRO A 75 -24.21 -9.39 13.05
C PRO A 75 -22.92 -8.79 12.49
N GLN A 76 -21.80 -9.11 13.12
CA GLN A 76 -20.49 -8.81 12.57
C GLN A 76 -20.21 -9.73 11.38
N LEU A 77 -19.90 -9.15 10.23
CA LEU A 77 -19.51 -9.89 9.04
C LEU A 77 -18.00 -10.08 8.96
N VAL A 78 -17.23 -9.23 9.63
CA VAL A 78 -15.76 -9.29 9.68
C VAL A 78 -15.34 -9.58 11.11
N HIS A 79 -14.36 -10.46 11.28
CA HIS A 79 -13.67 -10.68 12.55
C HIS A 79 -12.17 -10.41 12.44
N ARG A 80 -11.52 -10.34 13.60
CA ARG A 80 -10.07 -10.22 13.72
C ARG A 80 -9.52 -11.54 14.24
N LEU A 81 -8.57 -12.12 13.51
CA LEU A 81 -7.82 -13.28 13.96
C LEU A 81 -6.78 -12.88 15.02
N GLN A 82 -6.27 -13.87 15.75
CA GLN A 82 -5.22 -13.66 16.77
C GLN A 82 -3.95 -13.01 16.19
N ASN A 83 -3.64 -13.25 14.91
CA ASN A 83 -2.52 -12.65 14.20
C ASN A 83 -2.78 -11.19 13.73
N GLY A 84 -3.93 -10.62 14.04
CA GLY A 84 -4.32 -9.27 13.61
C GLY A 84 -4.82 -9.17 12.16
N THR A 85 -5.08 -10.27 11.48
CA THR A 85 -5.71 -10.25 10.15
C THR A 85 -7.22 -10.05 10.29
N LEU A 86 -7.79 -9.24 9.40
CA LEU A 86 -9.24 -9.14 9.24
C LEU A 86 -9.70 -10.14 8.19
N GLU A 87 -10.78 -10.86 8.47
CA GLU A 87 -11.39 -11.80 7.53
C GLU A 87 -12.91 -11.71 7.65
N PHE A 88 -13.59 -11.97 6.54
CA PHE A 88 -15.03 -12.21 6.56
C PHE A 88 -15.33 -13.55 7.25
N LYS A 89 -16.35 -13.56 8.12
CA LYS A 89 -16.72 -14.74 8.90
C LYS A 89 -17.26 -15.89 8.07
N ASP A 90 -17.78 -15.62 6.87
CA ASP A 90 -18.44 -16.61 6.01
C ASP A 90 -17.47 -17.29 5.05
N ASP A 91 -16.62 -16.53 4.35
CA ASP A 91 -15.72 -17.05 3.31
C ASP A 91 -14.23 -16.97 3.65
N HIS A 92 -13.89 -16.49 4.86
CA HIS A 92 -12.53 -16.28 5.34
C HIS A 92 -11.67 -15.37 4.44
N ARG A 93 -12.27 -14.64 3.50
CA ARG A 93 -11.51 -13.76 2.63
C ARG A 93 -11.13 -12.49 3.37
N ILE A 94 -9.93 -12.01 3.09
CA ILE A 94 -9.44 -10.74 3.62
C ILE A 94 -10.21 -9.59 2.94
N PRO A 95 -10.91 -8.72 3.70
CA PRO A 95 -11.64 -7.60 3.14
C PRO A 95 -10.69 -6.59 2.51
N CYS A 96 -11.05 -6.08 1.35
CA CYS A 96 -10.35 -4.94 0.77
C CYS A 96 -10.74 -3.67 1.51
N ILE A 97 -9.82 -3.20 2.37
CA ILE A 97 -10.05 -1.98 3.15
C ILE A 97 -10.28 -0.78 2.22
N ASN A 98 -9.47 -0.61 1.17
CA ASN A 98 -9.64 0.49 0.21
C ASN A 98 -11.00 0.43 -0.51
N TYR A 99 -11.51 -0.77 -0.80
CA TYR A 99 -12.84 -0.90 -1.41
C TYR A 99 -13.92 -0.44 -0.43
N ASN A 100 -13.80 -0.84 0.84
CA ASN A 100 -14.70 -0.40 1.91
C ASN A 100 -14.63 1.12 2.15
N LEU A 101 -13.51 1.76 1.82
CA LEU A 101 -13.36 3.21 1.84
C LEU A 101 -13.77 3.92 0.53
N GLY A 102 -14.15 3.19 -0.52
CA GLY A 102 -14.46 3.77 -1.82
C GLY A 102 -13.23 4.22 -2.63
N THR A 103 -12.03 3.80 -2.25
CA THR A 103 -10.75 4.25 -2.86
C THR A 103 -9.99 3.15 -3.62
N CYS A 104 -10.49 1.92 -3.67
CA CYS A 104 -9.79 0.83 -4.39
C CYS A 104 -9.83 1.05 -5.90
N LYS A 105 -8.65 1.10 -6.54
CA LYS A 105 -8.49 1.21 -7.99
C LYS A 105 -7.91 -0.05 -8.64
N ASN A 106 -7.53 -1.06 -7.85
CA ASN A 106 -6.84 -2.25 -8.36
C ASN A 106 -7.81 -3.17 -9.11
N ARG A 107 -7.40 -3.61 -10.31
CA ARG A 107 -8.12 -4.58 -11.14
C ARG A 107 -7.12 -5.55 -11.81
N PRO A 108 -7.14 -6.86 -11.47
CA PRO A 108 -7.94 -7.49 -10.42
C PRO A 108 -7.44 -7.10 -9.01
N CYS A 109 -8.36 -7.03 -8.05
CA CYS A 109 -7.98 -6.90 -6.65
C CYS A 109 -7.91 -8.29 -6.01
N HIS A 110 -6.81 -8.61 -5.34
CA HIS A 110 -6.63 -9.89 -4.65
C HIS A 110 -7.42 -9.98 -3.33
N ARG A 111 -7.98 -8.87 -2.84
CA ARG A 111 -8.80 -8.81 -1.61
C ARG A 111 -10.28 -8.76 -1.96
N ALA A 112 -11.12 -9.22 -1.05
CA ALA A 112 -12.56 -9.26 -1.26
C ALA A 112 -13.18 -7.85 -1.34
N HIS A 113 -13.84 -7.57 -2.47
CA HIS A 113 -14.67 -6.38 -2.67
C HIS A 113 -16.09 -6.65 -2.16
N ARG A 114 -16.24 -6.60 -0.84
CA ARG A 114 -17.52 -6.73 -0.14
C ARG A 114 -17.63 -5.67 0.95
N CYS A 115 -18.82 -5.16 1.16
CA CYS A 115 -19.15 -4.23 2.23
C CYS A 115 -19.04 -4.93 3.59
N ALA A 116 -18.22 -4.42 4.49
CA ALA A 116 -18.07 -4.96 5.85
C ALA A 116 -19.36 -4.82 6.69
N SER A 117 -20.23 -3.87 6.33
CA SER A 117 -21.48 -3.62 7.06
C SER A 117 -22.65 -4.51 6.64
N CYS A 118 -22.77 -4.87 5.36
CA CYS A 118 -23.96 -5.58 4.85
C CYS A 118 -23.63 -6.76 3.91
N GLY A 119 -22.36 -6.98 3.60
CA GLY A 119 -21.90 -8.10 2.76
C GLY A 119 -22.03 -7.88 1.26
N SER A 120 -22.67 -6.79 0.81
CA SER A 120 -22.87 -6.47 -0.61
C SER A 120 -21.55 -6.33 -1.39
N THR A 121 -21.52 -6.84 -2.61
CA THR A 121 -20.41 -6.66 -3.57
C THR A 121 -20.58 -5.43 -4.46
N ALA A 122 -21.69 -4.69 -4.34
CA ALA A 122 -21.98 -3.54 -5.21
C ALA A 122 -21.38 -2.23 -4.68
N HIS A 123 -21.22 -2.11 -3.36
CA HIS A 123 -20.64 -0.92 -2.73
C HIS A 123 -19.68 -1.30 -1.59
N GLY A 124 -18.78 -0.37 -1.26
CA GLY A 124 -17.99 -0.42 -0.04
C GLY A 124 -18.72 0.19 1.15
N ASP A 125 -18.21 -0.06 2.34
CA ASP A 125 -18.73 0.43 3.61
C ASP A 125 -19.06 1.93 3.66
N ALA A 126 -18.20 2.77 3.05
CA ALA A 126 -18.37 4.23 2.97
C ALA A 126 -19.70 4.67 2.30
N HIS A 127 -20.25 3.84 1.42
CA HIS A 127 -21.50 4.10 0.69
C HIS A 127 -22.63 3.16 1.14
N CYS A 128 -22.48 2.48 2.28
CA CYS A 128 -23.53 1.62 2.79
C CYS A 128 -24.70 2.48 3.31
N SER A 129 -25.93 2.05 3.08
CA SER A 129 -27.13 2.68 3.67
C SER A 129 -27.49 2.12 5.04
N GLN A 130 -26.86 1.02 5.45
CA GLN A 130 -27.12 0.33 6.72
C GLN A 130 -26.18 0.78 7.85
N GLN A 131 -25.60 1.98 7.72
CA GLN A 131 -24.67 2.57 8.69
C GLN A 131 -25.38 3.09 9.93
#